data_AF-X1Q9Z9-F1
#
_entry.id   AF-X1Q9Z9-F1
#
_cell.length_a   1.000
_cell.length_b   1.000
_cell.length_c   1.000
_cell.angle_alpha   90.00
_cell.angle_beta   90.00
_cell.angle_gamma   90.00
#
_symmetry.space_group_name_H-M   'P 1'
#
loop_
_entity.id
_entity.type
_entity.pdbx_description
1 polymer ?
#
loop_
_entity_poly.entity_id
_entity_poly.type
_entity_poly.pdbx_seq_one_letter_code
_entity_poly.pdbx_strand_id
1 'polypeptide(L)'
;MTDKEMECAELVEKSKEVIREAFKKFKVDDLAITWTGGKDSTLTLWLIRQVCQEDGIRLPKVMTIDEYDSFEEIHDFINKYAKEWNLNLEWCLNDDLVKAAGGKLNATVKVKDLNERNQAELKRIGFELESFPFEAESYVG
;
A
#
# COMPACT_ATOMS: atom_id res chain seq x y z
N MET A 1 21.54 3.29 -28.20
CA MET A 1 20.25 2.91 -27.61
C MET A 1 19.39 2.32 -28.70
N THR A 2 18.67 1.24 -28.39
CA THR A 2 17.64 0.68 -29.26
C THR A 2 16.41 1.60 -29.29
N ASP A 3 15.55 1.47 -30.30
CA ASP A 3 14.29 2.23 -30.38
C ASP A 3 13.43 2.07 -29.12
N LYS A 4 13.45 0.87 -28.52
CA LYS A 4 12.73 0.57 -27.29
C LYS A 4 13.31 1.27 -26.06
N GLU A 5 14.63 1.40 -25.98
CA GLU A 5 15.28 2.15 -24.91
C GLU A 5 14.95 3.64 -25.00
N MET A 6 14.89 4.19 -26.22
CA MET A 6 14.47 5.58 -26.44
C MET A 6 13.01 5.81 -26.04
N GLU A 7 12.10 4.94 -26.49
CA GLU A 7 10.68 4.99 -26.11
C GLU A 7 10.50 4.93 -24.58
N CYS A 8 11.21 4.02 -23.90
CA CYS A 8 11.17 3.93 -22.44
C CYS A 8 11.68 5.22 -21.76
N ALA A 9 12.76 5.81 -22.27
CA ALA A 9 13.30 7.05 -21.71
C ALA A 9 12.30 8.21 -21.83
N GLU A 10 11.60 8.33 -22.97
CA GLU A 10 10.55 9.33 -23.16
C GLU A 10 9.38 9.13 -22.19
N LEU A 11 8.95 7.88 -21.99
CA LEU A 11 7.88 7.55 -21.04
C LEU A 11 8.26 7.83 -19.58
N VAL A 12 9.53 7.61 -19.22
CA VAL A 12 10.07 7.94 -17.90
C VAL A 12 9.99 9.45 -17.66
N GLU A 13 10.47 10.26 -18.60
CA GLU A 13 10.45 11.72 -18.45
C GLU A 13 9.01 12.26 -18.40
N LYS A 14 8.12 11.75 -19.26
CA LYS A 14 6.69 12.09 -19.19
C LYS A 14 6.06 11.73 -17.84
N SER A 15 6.44 10.59 -17.26
CA SER A 15 5.94 10.20 -15.94
C SER A 15 6.44 11.14 -14.84
N LYS A 16 7.70 11.55 -14.90
CA LYS A 16 8.27 12.55 -13.98
C LYS A 16 7.57 13.90 -14.09
N GLU A 17 7.21 14.35 -15.29
CA GLU A 17 6.41 15.57 -15.49
C GLU A 17 5.08 15.51 -14.73
N VAL A 18 4.35 14.40 -14.84
CA VAL A 18 3.07 14.22 -14.11
C VAL A 18 3.29 14.25 -12.58
N ILE A 19 4.36 13.62 -12.09
CA ILE A 19 4.70 13.63 -10.66
C ILE A 19 5.01 15.06 -10.18
N ARG A 20 5.79 15.84 -10.95
CA ARG A 20 6.09 17.24 -10.64
C ARG A 20 4.82 18.09 -10.61
N GLU A 21 3.88 17.87 -11.53
CA GLU A 21 2.59 18.55 -11.51
C GLU A 21 1.77 18.21 -10.26
N ALA A 22 1.83 16.97 -9.75
CA ALA A 22 1.20 16.62 -8.48
C ALA A 22 1.83 17.39 -7.32
N PHE A 23 3.16 17.47 -7.24
CA PHE A 23 3.87 18.22 -6.19
C PHE A 23 3.68 19.75 -6.27
N LYS A 24 3.35 20.30 -7.44
CA LYS A 24 2.92 21.71 -7.56
C LYS A 24 1.51 21.94 -7.04
N LYS A 25 0.62 20.96 -7.17
CA LYS A 25 -0.80 21.06 -6.80
C LYS A 25 -1.07 20.76 -5.33
N PHE A 26 -0.32 19.82 -4.75
CA PHE A 26 -0.55 19.32 -3.40
C PHE A 26 0.71 19.47 -2.55
N LYS A 27 0.52 19.76 -1.26
CA LYS A 27 1.65 19.76 -0.32
C LYS A 27 2.14 18.34 -0.14
N VAL A 28 3.46 18.17 -0.13
CA VAL A 28 4.13 16.87 0.07
C VAL A 28 3.67 16.18 1.36
N ASP A 29 3.41 16.94 2.42
CA ASP A 29 2.95 16.41 3.71
C ASP A 29 1.51 15.85 3.67
N ASP A 30 0.71 16.26 2.68
CA ASP A 30 -0.65 15.79 2.45
C ASP A 30 -0.70 14.61 1.44
N LEU A 31 0.46 14.16 0.94
CA LEU A 31 0.57 13.08 -0.03
C LEU A 31 1.07 11.77 0.61
N ALA A 32 0.61 10.66 0.08
CA ALA A 32 1.08 9.31 0.39
C ALA A 32 1.24 8.49 -0.89
N ILE A 33 2.19 7.56 -0.88
CA ILE A 33 2.46 6.64 -1.99
C ILE A 33 2.03 5.24 -1.56
N THR A 34 1.04 4.67 -2.23
CA THR A 34 0.65 3.26 -2.00
C THR A 34 1.61 2.33 -2.75
N TRP A 35 2.25 1.42 -2.03
CA TRP A 35 3.22 0.49 -2.57
C TRP A 35 2.98 -0.93 -2.05
N THR A 36 2.73 -1.85 -2.99
CA THR A 36 2.36 -3.24 -2.72
C THR A 36 3.50 -4.24 -2.96
N GLY A 37 4.72 -3.76 -3.25
CA GLY A 37 5.85 -4.61 -3.66
C GLY A 37 5.77 -5.15 -5.10
N GLY A 38 4.64 -4.96 -5.80
CA GLY A 38 4.48 -5.34 -7.20
C GLY A 38 5.29 -4.47 -8.18
N LYS A 39 5.46 -4.93 -9.42
CA LYS A 39 6.29 -4.24 -10.43
C LYS A 39 5.84 -2.80 -10.72
N ASP A 40 4.52 -2.56 -10.84
CA ASP A 40 3.98 -1.27 -11.26
C ASP A 40 4.07 -0.24 -10.13
N SER A 41 3.71 -0.65 -8.91
CA SER A 41 3.78 0.21 -7.72
C SER A 41 5.24 0.47 -7.32
N THR A 42 6.14 -0.50 -7.52
CA THR A 42 7.59 -0.32 -7.33
C THR A 42 8.18 0.64 -8.35
N LEU A 43 7.82 0.52 -9.63
CA LEU A 43 8.28 1.45 -10.67
C LEU A 43 7.77 2.87 -10.39
N THR A 44 6.51 3.00 -9.98
CA THR A 44 5.92 4.29 -9.60
C THR A 44 6.66 4.93 -8.44
N LEU A 45 6.92 4.17 -7.36
CA LEU A 45 7.71 4.63 -6.23
C LEU A 45 9.13 5.05 -6.65
N TRP A 46 9.77 4.25 -7.51
CA TRP A 46 11.10 4.56 -8.03
C TRP A 46 11.11 5.89 -8.79
N LEU A 47 10.15 6.11 -9.71
CA LEU A 47 10.00 7.36 -10.47
C LEU A 47 9.79 8.57 -9.55
N ILE A 48 8.90 8.45 -8.55
CA ILE A 48 8.66 9.53 -7.58
C ILE A 48 9.93 9.84 -6.80
N ARG A 49 10.69 8.80 -6.43
CA ARG A 49 11.95 8.96 -5.71
C ARG A 49 13.02 9.62 -6.58
N GLN A 50 13.07 9.35 -7.88
CA GLN A 50 13.95 10.09 -8.81
C GLN A 50 13.60 11.57 -8.85
N VAL A 51 12.32 11.93 -9.02
CA VAL A 51 11.89 13.34 -8.99
C VAL A 51 12.25 14.01 -7.67
N CYS A 52 12.04 13.33 -6.54
CA CYS A 52 12.39 13.87 -5.22
C CYS A 52 13.90 14.14 -5.09
N GLN A 53 14.75 13.26 -5.62
CA GLN A 53 16.20 13.42 -5.62
C GLN A 53 16.67 14.54 -6.56
N GLU A 54 16.10 14.61 -7.76
CA GLU A 54 16.43 15.61 -8.78
C GLU A 54 16.04 17.03 -8.33
N ASP A 55 14.86 17.17 -7.73
CA ASP A 55 14.27 18.46 -7.41
C ASP A 55 14.49 18.88 -5.94
N GLY A 56 15.19 18.05 -5.14
CA GLY A 56 15.46 18.32 -3.72
C GLY A 56 14.21 18.30 -2.84
N ILE A 57 13.20 17.53 -3.21
CA ILE A 57 11.93 17.39 -2.51
C ILE A 57 12.02 16.23 -1.51
N ARG A 58 11.43 16.38 -0.32
CA ARG A 58 11.30 15.27 0.64
C ARG A 58 10.37 14.21 0.06
N LEU A 59 10.79 12.93 0.08
CA LEU A 59 9.91 11.84 -0.33
C LEU A 59 8.66 11.79 0.57
N PRO A 60 7.44 11.76 0.00
CA PRO A 60 6.21 11.55 0.76
C PRO A 60 6.24 10.22 1.55
N LYS A 61 5.32 10.07 2.51
CA LYS A 61 5.19 8.79 3.22
C LYS A 61 4.78 7.69 2.24
N VAL A 62 5.29 6.49 2.46
CA VAL A 62 4.94 5.30 1.67
C VAL A 62 4.05 4.43 2.54
N MET A 63 3.01 3.84 1.99
CA MET A 63 2.13 2.93 2.72
C MET A 63 1.94 1.63 1.96
N THR A 64 1.91 0.53 2.70
CA THR A 64 1.45 -0.78 2.21
C THR A 64 0.22 -1.18 2.99
N ILE A 65 -0.72 -1.86 2.32
CA ILE A 65 -1.89 -2.46 2.95
C ILE A 65 -1.66 -3.97 2.90
N ASP A 66 -1.69 -4.61 4.06
CA ASP A 66 -1.46 -6.03 4.21
C ASP A 66 -2.78 -6.69 4.65
N GLU A 67 -3.29 -7.54 3.76
CA GLU A 67 -4.52 -8.31 3.96
C GLU A 67 -4.24 -9.69 4.57
N TYR A 68 -2.99 -9.96 4.96
CA TYR A 68 -2.54 -11.19 5.60
C TYR A 68 -2.56 -12.44 4.69
N ASP A 69 -2.69 -12.24 3.37
CA ASP A 69 -2.62 -13.26 2.31
C ASP A 69 -1.44 -13.05 1.34
N SER A 70 -0.53 -12.12 1.67
CA SER A 70 0.67 -11.87 0.87
C SER A 70 1.74 -12.93 1.10
N PHE A 71 2.47 -13.28 0.03
CA PHE A 71 3.65 -14.13 0.10
C PHE A 71 4.76 -13.50 0.97
N GLU A 72 5.48 -14.30 1.74
CA GLU A 72 6.58 -13.85 2.60
C GLU A 72 7.66 -13.14 1.78
N GLU A 73 7.92 -13.58 0.55
CA GLU A 73 8.89 -12.96 -0.36
C GLU A 73 8.52 -11.51 -0.72
N ILE A 74 7.23 -11.17 -0.74
CA ILE A 74 6.78 -9.79 -0.96
C ILE A 74 7.12 -8.95 0.28
N HIS A 75 6.89 -9.49 1.48
CA HIS A 75 7.24 -8.80 2.71
C HIS A 75 8.75 -8.55 2.81
N ASP A 76 9.56 -9.55 2.46
CA ASP A 76 11.02 -9.43 2.40
C ASP A 76 11.47 -8.38 1.39
N PHE A 77 10.85 -8.37 0.21
CA PHE A 77 11.13 -7.38 -0.83
C PHE A 77 10.82 -5.95 -0.35
N ILE A 78 9.64 -5.74 0.22
CA ILE A 78 9.21 -4.44 0.76
C ILE A 78 10.16 -3.99 1.88
N ASN A 79 10.45 -4.88 2.83
CA ASN A 79 11.34 -4.59 3.97
C ASN A 79 12.77 -4.26 3.53
N LYS A 80 13.30 -4.97 2.54
CA LYS A 80 14.62 -4.71 1.97
C LYS A 80 14.70 -3.29 1.41
N TYR A 81 13.81 -2.95 0.49
CA TYR A 81 13.87 -1.66 -0.21
C TYR A 81 13.40 -0.49 0.65
N ALA A 82 12.52 -0.71 1.64
CA ALA A 82 12.20 0.30 2.64
C ALA A 82 13.45 0.76 3.41
N LYS A 83 14.31 -0.18 3.80
CA LYS A 83 15.59 0.12 4.46
C LYS A 83 16.60 0.73 3.48
N GLU A 84 16.79 0.10 2.32
CA GLU A 84 17.78 0.53 1.32
C GLU A 84 17.51 1.94 0.80
N TRP A 85 16.24 2.31 0.62
CA TRP A 85 15.84 3.62 0.13
C TRP A 85 15.47 4.61 1.24
N ASN A 86 15.60 4.20 2.52
CA ASN A 86 15.26 4.99 3.70
C ASN A 86 13.84 5.57 3.63
N LEU A 87 12.86 4.71 3.36
CA LEU A 87 11.45 5.08 3.23
C LEU A 87 10.80 5.25 4.60
N ASN A 88 9.97 6.28 4.77
CA ASN A 88 8.99 6.33 5.85
C ASN A 88 7.81 5.43 5.48
N LEU A 89 7.97 4.12 5.70
CA LEU A 89 6.97 3.10 5.37
C LEU A 89 5.97 2.93 6.52
N GLU A 90 4.69 3.13 6.22
CA GLU A 90 3.54 2.82 7.06
C GLU A 90 2.97 1.45 6.65
N TRP A 91 3.05 0.47 7.54
CA TRP A 91 2.45 -0.85 7.33
C TRP A 91 1.02 -0.85 7.88
N CYS A 92 0.03 -0.87 7.00
CA CYS A 92 -1.38 -0.85 7.38
C CYS A 92 -1.90 -2.28 7.45
N LEU A 93 -2.30 -2.70 8.64
CA LEU A 93 -2.86 -4.03 8.91
C LEU A 93 -4.08 -3.89 9.84
N ASN A 94 -5.14 -4.66 9.58
CA ASN A 94 -6.26 -4.79 10.51
C ASN A 94 -5.89 -5.74 11.66
N ASP A 95 -5.05 -5.28 12.58
CA ASP A 95 -4.53 -6.08 13.71
C ASP A 95 -5.63 -6.73 14.55
N ASP A 96 -6.76 -6.05 14.70
CA ASP A 96 -7.91 -6.53 15.46
C ASP A 96 -8.53 -7.77 14.82
N LEU A 97 -8.78 -7.70 13.51
CA LEU A 97 -9.28 -8.83 12.73
C LEU A 97 -8.30 -10.00 12.71
N VAL A 98 -7.01 -9.72 12.46
CA VAL A 98 -5.96 -10.76 12.44
C VAL A 98 -5.90 -11.49 13.78
N LYS A 99 -5.99 -10.76 14.90
CA LYS A 99 -6.03 -11.35 16.25
C LYS A 99 -7.28 -12.19 16.45
N ALA A 100 -8.46 -11.69 16.05
CA ALA A 100 -9.71 -12.43 16.16
C ALA A 100 -9.72 -13.71 15.31
N ALA A 101 -9.04 -13.71 14.16
CA ALA A 101 -8.83 -14.86 13.30
C ALA A 101 -7.70 -15.81 13.77
N GLY A 102 -6.95 -15.43 14.80
CA GLY A 102 -5.77 -16.18 15.27
C GLY A 102 -4.64 -16.24 14.23
N GLY A 103 -4.54 -15.25 13.35
CA GLY A 103 -3.53 -15.20 12.29
C GLY A 103 -3.66 -16.34 11.28
N LYS A 104 -4.88 -16.83 11.01
CA LYS A 104 -5.12 -17.92 10.08
C LYS A 104 -6.22 -17.55 9.08
N LEU A 105 -5.88 -17.54 7.80
CA LEU A 105 -6.84 -17.40 6.71
C LEU A 105 -7.93 -18.48 6.78
N ASN A 106 -9.14 -18.12 6.37
CA ASN A 106 -10.37 -18.90 6.45
C ASN A 106 -10.85 -19.22 7.87
N ALA A 107 -10.21 -18.69 8.93
CA ALA A 107 -10.74 -18.82 10.28
C ALA A 107 -12.06 -18.06 10.42
N THR A 108 -13.02 -18.63 11.15
CA THR A 108 -14.29 -17.94 11.44
C THR A 108 -14.06 -16.88 12.50
N VAL A 109 -14.32 -15.63 12.15
CA VAL A 109 -14.30 -14.46 13.03
C VAL A 109 -15.72 -14.15 13.46
N LYS A 110 -15.93 -13.93 14.76
CA LYS A 110 -17.23 -13.48 15.29
C LYS A 110 -17.22 -11.98 15.44
N VAL A 111 -18.30 -11.32 15.00
CA VAL A 111 -18.43 -9.86 15.06
C VAL A 111 -18.26 -9.33 16.48
N LYS A 112 -18.78 -10.04 17.48
CA LYS A 112 -18.68 -9.67 18.90
C LYS A 112 -17.25 -9.70 19.45
N ASP A 113 -16.33 -10.41 18.79
CA ASP A 113 -14.94 -10.54 19.22
C ASP A 113 -14.05 -9.43 18.62
N LEU A 114 -14.59 -8.60 17.72
CA LEU A 114 -13.93 -7.42 17.14
C LEU A 114 -14.11 -6.18 18.02
N ASN A 115 -13.25 -5.17 17.83
CA ASN A 115 -13.37 -3.89 18.53
C ASN A 115 -14.55 -3.03 18.02
N GLU A 116 -14.85 -1.96 18.76
CA GLU A 116 -15.97 -1.05 18.46
C GLU A 116 -15.91 -0.44 17.06
N ARG A 117 -14.70 -0.12 16.56
CA ARG A 117 -14.50 0.46 15.23
C ARG A 117 -14.88 -0.55 14.16
N ASN A 118 -14.36 -1.77 14.23
CA ASN A 118 -14.65 -2.81 13.24
C ASN A 118 -16.13 -3.22 13.27
N GLN A 119 -16.74 -3.32 14.44
CA GLN A 119 -18.19 -3.54 14.55
C GLN A 119 -19.01 -2.40 13.92
N ALA A 120 -18.59 -1.14 14.11
CA ALA A 120 -19.25 0.01 13.50
C ALA A 120 -19.10 0.02 11.97
N GLU A 121 -17.93 -0.36 11.44
CA GLU A 121 -17.70 -0.49 10.00
C GLU A 121 -18.55 -1.60 9.37
N LEU A 122 -18.65 -2.77 10.01
CA LEU A 122 -19.54 -3.85 9.58
C LEU A 122 -21.01 -3.38 9.53
N LYS A 123 -21.45 -2.64 10.54
CA LYS A 123 -22.79 -2.02 10.54
C LYS A 123 -22.95 -0.99 9.43
N ARG A 124 -21.92 -0.18 9.15
CA ARG A 124 -21.94 0.85 8.09
C ARG A 124 -22.13 0.26 6.70
N ILE A 125 -21.55 -0.92 6.45
CA ILE A 125 -21.70 -1.65 5.17
C ILE A 125 -22.96 -2.54 5.13
N GLY A 126 -23.78 -2.56 6.19
CA GLY A 126 -25.00 -3.35 6.25
C GLY A 126 -24.76 -4.84 6.46
N PHE A 127 -23.67 -5.23 7.11
CA PHE A 127 -23.40 -6.63 7.45
C PHE A 127 -24.24 -7.07 8.65
N GLU A 128 -25.05 -8.12 8.47
CA GLU A 128 -26.04 -8.57 9.47
C GLU A 128 -25.71 -9.92 10.13
N LEU A 129 -24.70 -10.64 9.65
CA LEU A 129 -24.36 -11.96 10.20
C LEU A 129 -23.51 -11.85 11.48
N GLU A 130 -23.59 -12.87 12.34
CA GLU A 130 -22.83 -12.90 13.60
C GLU A 130 -21.35 -13.27 13.42
N SER A 131 -20.98 -13.80 12.25
CA SER A 131 -19.62 -14.23 11.93
C SER A 131 -19.35 -14.30 10.42
N PHE A 132 -18.08 -14.26 10.05
CA PHE A 132 -17.60 -14.39 8.66
C PHE A 132 -16.23 -15.09 8.62
N PRO A 133 -15.80 -15.65 7.47
CA PRO A 133 -14.45 -16.18 7.31
C PRO A 133 -13.44 -15.04 7.11
N PHE A 134 -12.23 -15.19 7.65
CA PHE A 134 -11.12 -14.25 7.42
C PHE A 134 -10.48 -14.51 6.05
N GLU A 135 -10.83 -13.69 5.06
CA GLU A 135 -10.40 -13.81 3.67
C GLU A 135 -10.02 -12.44 3.10
N ALA A 136 -8.93 -12.38 2.33
CA ALA A 136 -8.42 -11.14 1.74
C ALA A 136 -9.40 -10.52 0.73
N GLU A 137 -10.07 -11.34 -0.09
CA GLU A 137 -11.03 -10.86 -1.10
C GLU A 137 -12.46 -10.62 -0.54
N SER A 138 -12.60 -10.43 0.77
CA SER A 138 -13.90 -10.23 1.40
C SER A 138 -14.28 -8.75 1.55
N TYR A 139 -15.57 -8.45 1.54
CA TYR A 139 -16.08 -7.10 1.81
C TYR A 139 -16.13 -6.75 3.31
N VAL A 140 -15.72 -7.67 4.18
CA VAL A 140 -15.92 -7.63 5.64
C VAL A 140 -14.60 -7.79 6.43
N GLY A 141 -13.50 -8.11 5.75
CA GLY A 141 -12.16 -8.29 6.29
C GLY A 141 -11.27 -7.06 6.10
#